data_AF-A0AA96WUL5-F1
#
_entry.id   AF-A0AA96WUL5-F1
#
_cell.length_a   1.000
_cell.length_b   1.000
_cell.length_c   1.000
_cell.angle_alpha   90.00
_cell.angle_beta   90.00
_cell.angle_gamma   90.00
#
_symmetry.space_group_name_H-M   'P 1'
#
loop_
_entity.id
_entity.type
_entity.pdbx_description
1 polymer ?
#
loop_
_entity_poly.entity_id
_entity_poly.type
_entity_poly.pdbx_seq_one_letter_code
_entity_poly.pdbx_strand_id
1 'polypeptide(L)'
;MTSNNRRVFICGSALRGQPDHQNLQDAVFIGATATQPRYRLHVAGDDWHPAIHEVESGGISIPGEIYEMTQAQFEYLEANEPPNMYATDVYLENGEVATAFLYPKALIDEHNLPDISNTYGGWAAYKAREVKV
;
A
#
# COMPACT_ATOMS: atom_id res chain seq x y z
N MET A 1 0.55 -14.39 27.35
CA MET A 1 1.30 -13.67 26.31
C MET A 1 0.28 -12.87 25.54
N THR A 2 0.27 -11.55 25.65
CA THR A 2 -0.54 -10.71 24.78
C THR A 2 0.06 -10.85 23.38
N SER A 3 -0.67 -11.48 22.47
CA SER A 3 -0.36 -11.47 21.05
C SER A 3 -0.26 -10.01 20.63
N ASN A 4 0.97 -9.55 20.35
CA ASN A 4 1.27 -8.16 20.01
C ASN A 4 0.95 -7.96 18.53
N ASN A 5 -0.32 -8.11 18.18
CA ASN A 5 -0.79 -8.02 16.81
C ASN A 5 -0.82 -6.56 16.36
N ARG A 6 -0.48 -6.33 15.10
CA ARG A 6 -0.44 -5.01 14.46
C ARG A 6 -1.47 -4.97 13.33
N ARG A 7 -2.10 -3.80 13.15
CA ARG A 7 -2.90 -3.51 11.95
C ARG A 7 -2.00 -3.00 10.84
N VAL A 8 -2.04 -3.71 9.71
CA VAL A 8 -1.28 -3.39 8.50
C VAL A 8 -2.26 -3.07 7.39
N PHE A 9 -2.10 -1.90 6.79
CA PHE A 9 -2.86 -1.44 5.64
C PHE A 9 -2.11 -1.79 4.35
N ILE A 10 -2.78 -2.55 3.50
CA ILE A 10 -2.29 -3.00 2.20
C ILE A 10 -3.04 -2.24 1.11
N CYS A 11 -2.31 -1.58 0.23
CA CYS A 11 -2.87 -0.80 -0.89
C CYS A 11 -2.10 -0.99 -2.20
N GLY A 12 -1.24 -2.01 -2.27
CA GLY A 12 -0.39 -2.30 -3.43
C GLY A 12 -0.52 -3.73 -3.95
N SER A 13 0.60 -4.29 -4.39
CA SER A 13 0.64 -5.61 -5.06
C SER A 13 0.28 -6.79 -4.15
N ALA A 14 0.18 -6.59 -2.83
CA ALA A 14 -0.28 -7.60 -1.88
C ALA A 14 -1.80 -7.60 -1.60
N LEU A 15 -2.57 -6.73 -2.27
CA LEU A 15 -4.04 -6.75 -2.21
C LEU A 15 -4.59 -8.12 -2.66
N ARG A 16 -5.78 -8.51 -2.17
CA ARG A 16 -6.45 -9.73 -2.68
C ARG A 16 -6.58 -9.72 -4.20
N GLY A 17 -6.19 -10.84 -4.82
CA GLY A 17 -6.20 -11.00 -6.28
C GLY A 17 -5.00 -10.38 -7.01
N GLN A 18 -4.07 -9.75 -6.29
CA GLN A 18 -2.80 -9.27 -6.85
C GLN A 18 -1.66 -10.28 -6.61
N PRO A 19 -0.55 -10.22 -7.38
CA PRO A 19 0.49 -11.24 -7.38
C PRO A 19 1.16 -11.50 -6.03
N ASP A 20 1.30 -10.49 -5.19
CA ASP A 20 2.07 -10.58 -3.94
C ASP A 20 1.20 -10.89 -2.73
N HIS A 21 -0.10 -11.20 -2.93
CA HIS A 21 -1.03 -11.45 -1.83
C HIS A 21 -0.60 -12.61 -0.91
N GLN A 22 0.10 -13.60 -1.47
CA GLN A 22 0.66 -14.73 -0.71
C GLN A 22 1.62 -14.29 0.41
N ASN A 23 2.22 -13.09 0.32
CA ASN A 23 3.11 -12.55 1.34
C ASN A 23 2.37 -12.20 2.64
N LEU A 24 1.04 -12.09 2.62
CA LEU A 24 0.22 -11.90 3.81
C LEU A 24 -0.04 -13.20 4.57
N GLN A 25 0.34 -14.36 4.01
CA GLN A 25 0.21 -15.68 4.65
C GLN A 25 -1.24 -15.94 5.13
N ASP A 26 -1.41 -16.29 6.41
CA ASP A 26 -2.68 -16.48 7.10
C ASP A 26 -3.11 -15.27 7.94
N ALA A 27 -2.62 -14.06 7.61
CA ALA A 27 -3.03 -12.83 8.29
C ALA A 27 -4.55 -12.62 8.22
N VAL A 28 -5.12 -12.10 9.31
CA VAL A 28 -6.56 -11.98 9.45
C VAL A 28 -7.05 -10.75 8.69
N PHE A 29 -7.81 -10.96 7.61
CA PHE A 29 -8.50 -9.86 6.93
C PHE A 29 -9.56 -9.24 7.84
N ILE A 30 -9.41 -7.95 8.13
CA ILE A 30 -10.34 -7.18 8.95
C ILE A 30 -11.41 -6.50 8.09
N GLY A 31 -11.03 -5.95 6.95
CA GLY A 31 -11.96 -5.24 6.07
C GLY A 31 -11.29 -4.44 4.96
N ALA A 32 -12.10 -4.02 3.99
CA ALA A 32 -11.72 -2.99 3.03
C ALA A 32 -11.90 -1.61 3.67
N THR A 33 -11.02 -0.68 3.35
CA THR A 33 -11.08 0.73 3.80
C THR A 33 -10.30 1.62 2.83
N ALA A 34 -10.11 2.88 3.17
CA ALA A 34 -9.24 3.79 2.46
C ALA A 34 -8.45 4.69 3.41
N THR A 35 -7.37 5.27 2.90
CA THR A 35 -6.63 6.31 3.62
C THR A 35 -7.39 7.64 3.64
N GLN A 36 -7.03 8.55 4.53
CA GLN A 36 -7.38 9.96 4.39
C GLN A 36 -6.80 10.55 3.08
N PRO A 37 -7.35 11.65 2.53
CA PRO A 37 -6.94 12.19 1.24
C PRO A 37 -5.61 12.97 1.28
N ARG A 38 -4.55 12.29 1.73
CA ARG A 38 -3.24 12.86 2.03
C ARG A 38 -2.11 12.19 1.25
N TYR A 39 -2.43 11.36 0.27
CA TYR A 39 -1.44 10.51 -0.39
C TYR A 39 -1.49 10.66 -1.92
N ARG A 40 -0.35 10.46 -2.57
CA ARG A 40 -0.26 10.29 -4.02
C ARG A 40 0.32 8.93 -4.37
N LEU A 41 -0.05 8.45 -5.54
CA LEU A 41 0.21 7.10 -6.03
C LEU A 41 0.94 7.19 -7.38
N HIS A 42 2.12 6.59 -7.43
CA HIS A 42 2.94 6.46 -8.62
C HIS A 42 3.20 5.00 -8.97
N VAL A 43 3.77 4.77 -10.14
CA VAL A 43 4.13 3.44 -10.65
C VAL A 43 5.63 3.25 -10.53
N ALA A 44 6.05 2.15 -9.91
CA ALA A 44 7.46 1.80 -9.73
C ALA A 44 7.74 0.35 -10.17
N GLY A 45 9.03 0.06 -10.37
CA GLY A 45 9.51 -1.29 -10.68
C GLY A 45 8.92 -1.88 -11.96
N ASP A 46 8.87 -1.12 -13.05
CA ASP A 46 8.34 -1.56 -14.34
C ASP A 46 6.92 -2.19 -14.24
N ASP A 47 5.97 -1.43 -13.67
CA ASP A 47 4.56 -1.84 -13.46
C ASP A 47 4.32 -2.95 -12.42
N TRP A 48 5.33 -3.24 -11.59
CA TRP A 48 5.24 -4.28 -10.56
C TRP A 48 4.52 -3.80 -9.30
N HIS A 49 4.86 -2.63 -8.76
CA HIS A 49 4.34 -2.16 -7.47
C HIS A 49 4.07 -0.64 -7.47
N PRO A 50 3.19 -0.15 -6.58
CA PRO A 50 2.98 1.27 -6.43
C PRO A 50 4.12 1.93 -5.63
N ALA A 51 4.36 3.20 -5.91
CA ALA A 51 5.13 4.10 -5.06
C ALA A 51 4.17 5.13 -4.46
N ILE A 52 3.83 4.97 -3.17
CA ILE A 52 2.89 5.84 -2.46
C ILE A 52 3.66 6.74 -1.50
N HIS A 53 3.34 8.01 -1.45
CA HIS A 53 3.89 8.94 -0.48
C HIS A 53 2.83 9.93 0.04
N GLU A 54 3.06 10.47 1.24
CA GLU A 54 2.20 11.51 1.81
C GLU A 54 2.51 12.89 1.19
N VAL A 55 1.49 13.75 1.13
CA VAL A 55 1.57 15.14 0.67
C VAL A 55 0.78 16.07 1.59
N GLU A 56 1.24 17.32 1.71
CA GLU A 56 0.53 18.36 2.47
C GLU A 56 -0.77 18.81 1.79
N SER A 57 -0.82 18.80 0.45
CA SER A 57 -1.99 19.20 -0.32
C SER A 57 -2.06 18.47 -1.66
N GLY A 58 -3.28 18.37 -2.22
CA GLY A 58 -3.52 17.70 -3.49
C GLY A 58 -3.35 16.17 -3.44
N GLY A 59 -3.48 15.57 -2.25
CA GLY A 59 -3.56 14.12 -2.08
C GLY A 59 -4.94 13.58 -2.43
N ILE A 60 -4.99 12.26 -2.59
CA ILE A 60 -6.22 11.48 -2.75
C ILE A 60 -6.32 10.43 -1.64
N SER A 61 -7.53 9.93 -1.44
CA SER A 61 -7.77 8.76 -0.60
C SER A 61 -7.40 7.51 -1.41
N ILE A 62 -6.57 6.64 -0.83
CA ILE A 62 -6.11 5.41 -1.49
C ILE A 62 -6.92 4.24 -0.94
N PRO A 63 -7.67 3.50 -1.77
CA PRO A 63 -8.41 2.32 -1.34
C PRO A 63 -7.44 1.17 -1.06
N GLY A 64 -7.77 0.38 -0.04
CA GLY A 64 -6.99 -0.79 0.33
C GLY A 64 -7.71 -1.69 1.33
N GLU A 65 -6.92 -2.48 2.04
CA GLU A 65 -7.36 -3.56 2.91
C GLU A 65 -6.59 -3.52 4.23
N ILE A 66 -7.27 -3.79 5.34
CA ILE A 66 -6.62 -3.90 6.66
C ILE A 66 -6.53 -5.36 7.07
N TYR A 67 -5.34 -5.73 7.53
CA TYR A 67 -5.04 -7.03 8.08
C TYR A 67 -4.52 -6.90 9.50
N GLU A 68 -4.87 -7.87 10.34
CA GLU A 68 -4.22 -8.06 11.63
C GLU A 68 -3.10 -9.11 11.47
N MET A 69 -1.89 -8.71 11.85
CA MET A 69 -0.68 -9.51 11.68
C MET A 69 0.04 -9.71 13.00
N THR A 70 0.60 -10.89 13.18
CA THR A 70 1.62 -11.16 14.19
C THR A 70 2.93 -10.46 13.83
N GLN A 71 3.83 -10.30 14.80
CA GLN A 71 5.16 -9.74 14.56
C GLN A 71 5.94 -10.51 13.49
N ALA A 72 5.89 -11.84 13.50
CA ALA A 72 6.60 -12.68 12.53
C ALA A 72 6.05 -12.54 11.10
N GLN A 73 4.72 -12.42 10.94
CA GLN A 73 4.10 -12.13 9.64
C GLN A 73 4.51 -10.75 9.13
N PHE A 74 4.56 -9.74 10.00
CA PHE A 74 4.99 -8.39 9.62
C PHE A 74 6.46 -8.37 9.18
N GLU A 75 7.37 -9.00 9.93
CA GLU A 75 8.79 -9.12 9.57
C GLU A 75 8.99 -9.87 8.25
N TYR A 76 8.19 -10.92 8.01
CA TYR A 76 8.20 -11.63 6.74
C TYR A 76 7.74 -10.73 5.60
N LEU A 77 6.64 -9.99 5.77
CA LEU A 77 6.15 -9.05 4.78
C LEU A 77 7.21 -7.99 4.47
N GLU A 78 7.77 -7.34 5.50
CA GLU A 78 8.82 -6.32 5.36
C GLU A 78 10.04 -6.83 4.59
N ALA A 79 10.48 -8.06 4.85
CA ALA A 79 11.61 -8.67 4.14
C ALA A 79 11.32 -8.99 2.66
N ASN A 80 10.05 -9.06 2.26
CA ASN A 80 9.61 -9.38 0.90
C ASN A 80 8.98 -8.17 0.17
N GLU A 81 8.99 -6.99 0.77
CA GLU A 81 8.58 -5.76 0.10
C GLU A 81 9.57 -5.37 -1.01
N PRO A 82 9.11 -4.69 -2.07
CA PRO A 82 9.98 -4.16 -3.10
C PRO A 82 11.08 -3.24 -2.54
N PRO A 83 12.22 -3.11 -3.24
CA PRO A 83 13.29 -2.21 -2.82
C PRO A 83 12.81 -0.79 -2.54
N ASN A 84 13.44 -0.13 -1.56
CA ASN A 84 13.20 1.24 -1.13
C ASN A 84 11.88 1.50 -0.38
N MET A 85 11.01 0.52 -0.27
CA MET A 85 9.81 0.63 0.57
C MET A 85 10.20 0.72 2.04
N TYR A 86 9.45 1.49 2.83
CA TYR A 86 9.66 1.60 4.28
C TYR A 86 8.32 1.60 5.02
N ALA A 87 8.30 0.94 6.17
CA ALA A 87 7.14 0.91 7.04
C ALA A 87 6.94 2.27 7.73
N THR A 88 5.71 2.77 7.73
CA THR A 88 5.33 3.99 8.44
C THR A 88 3.84 3.99 8.78
N ASP A 89 3.43 4.94 9.60
CA ASP A 89 2.03 5.09 9.99
C ASP A 89 1.25 5.78 8.87
N VAL A 90 0.03 5.28 8.63
CA VAL A 90 -0.95 5.88 7.73
C VAL A 90 -2.26 6.13 8.45
N TYR A 91 -2.93 7.19 8.05
CA TYR A 91 -4.20 7.62 8.64
C TYR A 91 -5.35 7.15 7.76
N LEU A 92 -6.24 6.35 8.34
CA LEU A 92 -7.40 5.79 7.66
C LEU A 92 -8.59 6.75 7.70
N GLU A 93 -9.53 6.59 6.78
CA GLU A 93 -10.74 7.41 6.66
C GLU A 93 -11.61 7.40 7.93
N ASN A 94 -11.54 6.33 8.71
CA ASN A 94 -12.26 6.18 9.99
C ASN A 94 -11.53 6.84 11.18
N GLY A 95 -10.37 7.48 10.94
CA GLY A 95 -9.55 8.12 11.97
C GLY A 95 -8.58 7.18 12.69
N GLU A 96 -8.58 5.88 12.36
CA GLU A 96 -7.59 4.94 12.90
C GLU A 96 -6.22 5.15 12.25
N VAL A 97 -5.18 4.71 12.96
CA VAL A 97 -3.80 4.66 12.46
C VAL A 97 -3.42 3.19 12.25
N ALA A 98 -2.84 2.89 11.10
CA ALA A 98 -2.31 1.57 10.77
C ALA A 98 -0.89 1.72 10.20
N THR A 99 -0.13 0.63 10.16
CA THR A 99 1.16 0.62 9.47
C THR A 99 0.96 0.30 7.99
N ALA A 100 1.66 0.98 7.09
CA ALA A 100 1.75 0.62 5.67
C ALA A 100 3.19 0.78 5.18
N PHE A 101 3.47 0.25 3.99
CA PHE A 101 4.74 0.47 3.31
C PHE A 101 4.59 1.61 2.30
N LEU A 102 5.38 2.67 2.48
CA LEU A 102 5.43 3.84 1.60
C LEU A 102 6.77 3.89 0.85
N TYR A 103 6.83 4.76 -0.16
CA TYR A 103 7.97 4.93 -1.04
C TYR A 103 8.56 6.34 -0.91
N PRO A 104 9.90 6.50 -0.86
CA PRO A 104 10.53 7.81 -0.69
C PRO A 104 10.20 8.76 -1.84
N LYS A 105 9.63 9.93 -1.51
CA LYS A 105 9.32 10.97 -2.51
C LYS A 105 10.55 11.38 -3.34
N ALA A 106 11.74 11.42 -2.72
CA ALA A 106 12.97 11.78 -3.42
C ALA A 106 13.26 10.86 -4.62
N LEU A 107 13.03 9.55 -4.48
CA LEU A 107 13.22 8.59 -5.57
C LEU A 107 12.13 8.69 -6.64
N ILE A 108 10.91 9.05 -6.25
CA ILE A 108 9.81 9.34 -7.20
C ILE A 108 10.21 10.51 -8.09
N ASP A 109 10.70 11.59 -7.49
CA ASP A 109 11.13 12.80 -8.19
C ASP A 109 12.37 12.52 -9.06
N GLU A 110 13.36 11.81 -8.53
CA GLU A 110 14.61 11.46 -9.24
C GLU A 110 14.34 10.65 -10.51
N HIS A 111 13.46 9.66 -10.43
CA HIS A 111 13.14 8.78 -11.56
C HIS A 111 11.95 9.26 -12.39
N ASN A 112 11.35 10.40 -12.04
CA ASN A 112 10.16 10.96 -12.69
C ASN A 112 9.03 9.91 -12.85
N LEU A 113 8.73 9.19 -11.76
CA LEU A 113 7.80 8.07 -11.81
C LEU A 113 6.37 8.54 -12.17
N PRO A 114 5.64 7.82 -13.04
CA PRO A 114 4.31 8.24 -13.49
C PRO A 114 3.31 8.37 -12.34
N ASP A 115 2.67 9.53 -12.22
CA ASP A 115 1.57 9.76 -11.27
C ASP A 115 0.24 9.23 -11.84
N ILE A 116 -0.39 8.32 -11.10
CA ILE A 116 -1.63 7.66 -11.48
C ILE A 116 -2.80 8.00 -10.55
N SER A 117 -2.58 8.92 -9.60
CA SER A 117 -3.51 9.28 -8.54
C SER A 117 -4.90 9.63 -9.09
N ASN A 118 -5.00 10.64 -9.95
CA ASN A 118 -6.29 11.13 -10.44
C ASN A 118 -6.89 10.28 -11.55
N THR A 119 -6.08 9.46 -12.23
CA THR A 119 -6.53 8.64 -13.36
C THR A 119 -7.14 7.33 -12.89
N TYR A 120 -6.55 6.69 -11.88
CA TYR A 120 -6.97 5.36 -11.43
C TYR A 120 -7.44 5.33 -9.97
N GLY A 121 -7.02 6.27 -9.13
CA GLY A 121 -7.45 6.36 -7.72
C GLY A 121 -6.95 5.24 -6.81
N GLY A 122 -6.31 4.20 -7.34
CA GLY A 122 -5.82 3.06 -6.56
C GLY A 122 -5.11 2.01 -7.41
N TRP A 123 -4.29 1.18 -6.75
CA TRP A 123 -3.47 0.18 -7.45
C TRP A 123 -4.28 -0.93 -8.12
N ALA A 124 -5.32 -1.44 -7.46
CA ALA A 124 -6.18 -2.46 -8.05
C ALA A 124 -6.86 -1.99 -9.35
N ALA A 125 -7.34 -0.74 -9.36
CA ALA A 125 -7.93 -0.11 -10.54
C ALA A 125 -6.89 0.10 -11.65
N TYR A 126 -5.67 0.51 -11.28
CA TYR A 126 -4.54 0.57 -12.20
C TYR A 126 -4.28 -0.78 -12.87
N LYS A 127 -4.10 -1.86 -12.12
CA LYS A 127 -3.82 -3.19 -12.68
C LYS A 127 -4.99 -3.77 -13.49
N ALA A 128 -6.24 -3.42 -13.17
CA ALA A 128 -7.40 -3.83 -13.95
C ALA A 128 -7.43 -3.25 -15.37
N ARG A 129 -6.73 -2.13 -15.64
CA ARG A 129 -6.66 -1.54 -16.99
C ARG A 129 -5.99 -2.46 -18.01
N GLU A 130 -5.05 -3.29 -17.54
CA GLU A 130 -4.25 -4.20 -18.36
C GLU A 130 -5.11 -5.39 -18.83
N VAL A 131 -6.30 -5.58 -18.26
CA VAL A 131 -7.30 -6.55 -18.73
C VAL A 131 -8.16 -5.90 -19.82
N LYS A 132 -7.55 -5.61 -20.97
CA LYS A 132 -8.28 -5.48 -22.24
C LYS A 132 -7.72 -6.52 -23.19
N VAL A 133 -8.52 -7.58 -23.37
CA VAL A 133 -8.33 -8.64 -24.37
C VAL A 133 -8.34 -8.03 -25.77
#